data_AF-A0A7V5Q0J8-F1
#
_entry.id   AF-A0A7V5Q0J8-F1
#
_cell.length_a   1.000
_cell.length_b   1.000
_cell.length_c   1.000
_cell.angle_alpha   90.00
_cell.angle_beta   90.00
_cell.angle_gamma   90.00
#
_symmetry.space_group_name_H-M   'P 1'
#
loop_
_entity.id
_entity.type
_entity.pdbx_description
1 polymer ?
#
loop_
_entity_poly.entity_id
_entity_poly.type
_entity_poly.pdbx_seq_one_letter_code
_entity_poly.pdbx_strand_id
1 'polypeptide(L)'
;EQGIEPEVIEYFQDPPDEATIEKLLKKLGMRASELVRRKDARALGLADTDDDATWIRRMAQHPQIIERPIVVVGRKARLGRPPENVLEILPATKS
;
A
#
# COMPACT_ATOMS: atom_id res chain seq x y z
N GLU A 1 19.88 14.18 -12.54
CA GLU A 1 18.46 14.06 -12.17
C GLU A 1 17.97 12.73 -12.68
N GLN A 2 17.62 11.78 -11.80
CA GLN A 2 17.09 10.50 -12.27
C GLN A 2 15.61 10.73 -12.58
N GLY A 3 15.26 10.72 -13.86
CA GLY A 3 13.90 10.89 -14.41
C GLY A 3 12.94 9.74 -14.07
N ILE A 4 12.97 9.27 -12.84
CA ILE A 4 11.92 8.44 -12.25
C ILE A 4 11.08 9.41 -11.45
N GLU A 5 10.09 10.02 -12.08
CA GLU A 5 9.07 10.77 -11.37
C GLU A 5 8.26 9.77 -10.53
N PRO A 6 8.34 9.80 -9.19
CA PRO A 6 7.50 8.96 -8.37
C PRO A 6 6.05 9.44 -8.54
N GLU A 7 5.17 8.55 -8.97
CA GLU A 7 3.73 8.82 -8.92
C GLU A 7 3.30 8.79 -7.45
N VAL A 8 3.20 9.97 -6.85
CA VAL A 8 2.73 10.14 -5.49
C VAL A 8 1.20 10.14 -5.51
N ILE A 9 0.60 8.99 -5.25
CA ILE A 9 -0.86 8.88 -5.12
C ILE A 9 -1.24 9.23 -3.68
N GLU A 10 -1.88 10.38 -3.51
CA GLU A 10 -2.52 10.74 -2.25
C GLU A 10 -3.84 9.97 -2.11
N TYR A 11 -3.78 8.78 -1.51
CA TYR A 11 -4.92 7.89 -1.23
C TYR A 11 -6.11 8.52 -0.47
N PHE A 12 -5.96 9.74 0.06
CA PHE A 12 -7.07 10.49 0.65
C PHE A 12 -7.79 11.39 -0.36
N GLN A 13 -7.09 11.88 -1.40
CA GLN A 13 -7.69 12.66 -2.48
C GLN A 13 -8.13 11.78 -3.65
N ASP A 14 -7.37 10.73 -3.94
CA ASP A 14 -7.66 9.76 -5.00
C ASP A 14 -7.55 8.33 -4.43
N PRO A 15 -8.67 7.81 -3.85
CA PRO A 15 -8.66 6.52 -3.21
C PRO A 15 -8.49 5.39 -4.25
N PRO A 16 -7.60 4.41 -4.01
CA PRO A 16 -7.38 3.34 -4.97
C PRO A 16 -8.62 2.44 -5.07
N ASP A 17 -8.99 2.06 -6.29
CA ASP A 17 -10.02 1.06 -6.53
C ASP A 17 -9.53 -0.36 -6.19
N GLU A 18 -10.46 -1.33 -6.18
CA GLU A 18 -10.16 -2.73 -5.87
C GLU A 18 -9.07 -3.30 -6.81
N ALA A 19 -9.13 -2.98 -8.11
CA ALA A 19 -8.14 -3.41 -9.10
C ALA A 19 -6.74 -2.83 -8.85
N THR A 20 -6.64 -1.60 -8.37
CA THR A 20 -5.39 -0.94 -8.00
C THR A 20 -4.82 -1.56 -6.74
N ILE A 21 -5.65 -1.85 -5.75
CA ILE A 21 -5.24 -2.54 -4.52
C ILE A 21 -4.72 -3.94 -4.84
N GLU A 22 -5.39 -4.71 -5.69
CA GLU A 22 -4.91 -6.02 -6.14
C GLU A 22 -3.54 -5.94 -6.82
N LYS A 23 -3.34 -4.97 -7.72
CA LYS A 23 -2.04 -4.75 -8.37
C LYS A 23 -0.97 -4.38 -7.35
N LEU A 24 -1.32 -3.58 -6.36
CA LEU A 24 -0.41 -3.16 -5.30
C LEU A 24 0.04 -4.34 -4.44
N LEU A 25 -0.90 -5.19 -4.01
CA LEU A 25 -0.61 -6.41 -3.25
C LEU A 25 0.31 -7.36 -4.04
N LYS A 26 0.07 -7.54 -5.35
CA LYS A 26 0.95 -8.31 -6.23
C LYS A 26 2.37 -7.72 -6.31
N LYS A 27 2.52 -6.40 -6.37
CA LYS A 27 3.83 -5.73 -6.37
C LYS A 27 4.54 -5.83 -5.02
N LEU A 28 3.79 -5.81 -3.92
CA LEU A 28 4.29 -5.94 -2.55
C LEU A 28 4.66 -7.38 -2.20
N GLY A 29 4.03 -8.37 -2.85
CA GLY A 29 4.16 -9.78 -2.48
C GLY A 29 3.51 -10.08 -1.13
N MET A 30 2.45 -9.36 -0.78
CA MET A 30 1.76 -9.43 0.52
C MET A 30 0.32 -9.90 0.34
N ARG A 31 -0.23 -10.54 1.36
CA ARG A 31 -1.68 -10.78 1.51
C ARG A 31 -2.38 -9.46 1.87
N ALA A 32 -3.68 -9.38 1.59
CA ALA A 32 -4.46 -8.18 1.85
C ALA A 32 -4.47 -7.85 3.35
N SER A 33 -4.59 -8.88 4.20
CA SER A 33 -4.61 -8.75 5.66
C SER A 33 -3.32 -8.19 6.28
N GLU A 34 -2.19 -8.30 5.58
CA GLU A 34 -0.88 -7.74 5.98
C GLU A 34 -0.78 -6.24 5.67
N LEU A 35 -1.56 -5.76 4.70
CA LEU A 35 -1.65 -4.35 4.34
C LEU A 35 -2.66 -3.58 5.20
N VAL A 36 -3.45 -4.27 6.03
CA VAL A 36 -4.50 -3.64 6.84
C VAL A 36 -3.91 -3.01 8.10
N ARG A 37 -4.12 -1.71 8.23
CA ARG A 37 -3.87 -0.93 9.44
C ARG A 37 -4.91 -1.29 10.51
N ARG A 38 -4.60 -2.31 11.31
CA ARG A 38 -5.53 -2.95 12.26
C ARG A 38 -6.21 -2.00 13.25
N LYS A 39 -5.57 -0.89 13.62
CA LYS A 39 -6.18 0.10 14.52
C LYS A 39 -7.34 0.86 13.87
N ASP A 40 -7.20 1.23 12.59
CA ASP A 40 -8.23 1.97 11.85
C ASP A 40 -9.38 1.04 11.47
N ALA A 41 -9.08 -0.20 11.06
CA ALA A 41 -10.11 -1.20 10.81
C ALA A 41 -10.97 -1.48 12.06
N ARG A 42 -10.33 -1.59 13.24
CA ARG A 42 -11.04 -1.74 14.52
C ARG A 42 -11.86 -0.51 14.90
N ALA A 43 -11.36 0.70 14.65
CA ALA A 43 -12.10 1.94 14.89
C ALA A 43 -13.39 2.05 14.05
N LEU A 44 -13.41 1.39 12.89
CA LEU A 44 -14.59 1.27 12.02
C LEU A 44 -15.47 0.06 12.34
N GLY A 45 -15.11 -0.76 13.33
CA GLY A 45 -15.85 -1.99 13.67
C GLY A 45 -15.74 -3.11 12.63
N LEU A 46 -14.73 -3.09 11.75
CA LEU A 46 -14.54 -4.13 10.74
C LEU A 46 -13.98 -5.41 11.40
N ALA A 47 -14.71 -6.52 11.27
CA ALA A 47 -14.30 -7.82 11.77
C ALA A 47 -13.08 -8.36 11.01
N ASP A 48 -12.20 -9.09 11.69
CA ASP A 48 -11.07 -9.74 11.04
C ASP A 48 -11.53 -10.86 10.09
N THR A 49 -10.75 -11.14 9.06
CA THR A 49 -11.05 -12.19 8.09
C THR A 49 -9.77 -12.64 7.38
N ASP A 50 -9.74 -13.92 6.97
CA ASP A 50 -8.67 -14.50 6.17
C ASP A 50 -8.91 -14.37 4.66
N ASP A 51 -10.07 -13.83 4.26
CA ASP A 51 -10.44 -13.62 2.86
C ASP A 51 -9.85 -12.30 2.33
N ASP A 52 -8.93 -12.44 1.37
CA ASP A 52 -8.27 -11.32 0.73
C ASP A 52 -9.26 -10.46 -0.08
N ALA A 53 -10.26 -11.06 -0.72
CA ALA A 53 -11.26 -10.31 -1.50
C ALA A 53 -12.10 -9.39 -0.62
N THR A 54 -12.54 -9.88 0.55
CA THR A 54 -13.22 -9.07 1.55
C THR A 54 -12.35 -7.90 2.02
N TRP A 55 -11.06 -8.12 2.25
CA TRP A 55 -10.16 -7.02 2.64
C TRP A 55 -9.95 -6.00 1.54
N ILE A 56 -9.77 -6.42 0.29
CA ILE A 56 -9.63 -5.53 -0.86
C ILE A 56 -10.84 -4.62 -0.99
N ARG A 57 -12.06 -5.18 -0.94
CA ARG A 57 -13.30 -4.39 -0.98
C ARG A 57 -13.38 -3.38 0.15
N ARG A 58 -13.02 -3.77 1.37
CA ARG A 58 -12.98 -2.86 2.53
C ARG A 58 -11.95 -1.77 2.38
N MET A 59 -10.77 -2.07 1.81
CA MET A 59 -9.72 -1.08 1.55
C MET A 59 -10.17 -0.04 0.52
N ALA A 60 -10.88 -0.45 -0.54
CA ALA A 60 -11.44 0.47 -1.52
C ALA A 60 -12.54 1.37 -0.92
N GLN A 61 -13.38 0.83 -0.03
CA GLN A 61 -14.44 1.59 0.66
C GLN A 61 -13.90 2.48 1.79
N HIS A 62 -12.80 2.07 2.42
CA HIS A 62 -12.21 2.72 3.58
C HIS A 62 -10.69 2.84 3.44
N PRO A 63 -10.17 3.68 2.54
CA PRO A 63 -8.73 3.80 2.26
C PRO A 63 -7.88 4.10 3.49
N GLN A 64 -8.46 4.68 4.55
CA GLN A 64 -7.77 4.92 5.83
C GLN A 64 -7.25 3.65 6.50
N ILE A 65 -7.81 2.48 6.19
CA ILE A 65 -7.39 1.19 6.74
C ILE A 65 -6.19 0.59 6.00
N ILE A 66 -5.70 1.22 4.93
CA ILE A 66 -4.49 0.79 4.21
C ILE A 66 -3.26 1.28 4.99
N GLU A 67 -2.28 0.39 5.22
CA GLU A 67 -1.01 0.72 5.85
C GLU A 67 -0.18 1.69 5.02
N ARG A 68 0.53 2.59 5.71
CA ARG A 68 1.20 3.73 5.09
C ARG A 68 2.56 4.06 5.76
N PRO A 69 3.56 4.53 5.01
CA PRO A 69 3.54 4.83 3.56
C PRO A 69 3.80 3.59 2.68
N ILE A 70 3.22 3.56 1.48
CA ILE A 70 3.54 2.58 0.44
C ILE A 70 4.29 3.31 -0.67
N VAL A 71 5.46 2.80 -1.05
CA VAL A 71 6.29 3.39 -2.09
C VAL A 71 6.34 2.44 -3.28
N VAL A 72 6.06 2.96 -4.48
CA VAL A 72 6.09 2.21 -5.73
C VAL A 72 7.17 2.80 -6.63
N VAL A 73 8.13 1.98 -7.06
CA VAL A 73 9.20 2.37 -8.00
C VAL A 73 9.16 1.41 -9.18
N GLY A 74 8.61 1.89 -10.30
CA GLY A 74 8.36 1.09 -11.50
C GLY A 74 7.50 -0.15 -11.21
N ARG A 75 8.11 -1.34 -11.30
CA ARG A 75 7.43 -2.63 -11.06
C ARG A 75 7.50 -3.11 -9.61
N LYS A 76 8.23 -2.43 -8.72
CA LYS A 76 8.41 -2.83 -7.31
C LYS A 76 7.58 -1.95 -6.39
N ALA A 77 7.08 -2.52 -5.30
CA ALA A 77 6.47 -1.78 -4.20
C ALA A 77 7.04 -2.21 -2.86
N ARG A 78 7.06 -1.30 -1.87
CA ARG A 78 7.46 -1.58 -0.49
C ARG A 78 6.57 -0.83 0.50
N LEU A 79 6.32 -1.47 1.64
CA LEU A 79 5.77 -0.81 2.81
C LEU A 79 6.92 -0.11 3.56
N GLY A 80 6.86 1.21 3.66
CA GLY A 80 7.89 2.06 4.25
C GLY A 80 7.91 2.08 5.77
N ARG A 81 7.66 0.93 6.42
CA ARG A 81 7.83 0.73 7.85
C ARG A 81 8.64 -0.55 8.12
N PRO A 82 9.89 -0.44 8.62
CA PRO A 82 10.62 0.81 8.91
C PRO A 82 10.85 1.66 7.65
N PRO A 83 11.07 2.99 7.79
CA PRO A 83 11.35 3.88 6.66
C PRO A 83 12.56 3.41 5.82
N GLU A 84 13.46 2.65 6.44
CA GLU A 84 14.60 1.96 5.81
C GLU A 84 14.18 1.03 4.66
N ASN A 85 13.00 0.40 4.71
CA ASN A 85 12.49 -0.48 3.65
C ASN A 85 12.28 0.25 2.31
N VAL A 86 12.06 1.57 2.35
CA VAL A 86 11.94 2.38 1.13
C VAL A 86 13.29 2.45 0.42
N LEU A 87 14.40 2.50 1.16
CA LEU A 87 15.75 2.64 0.61
C LEU A 87 16.13 1.48 -0.32
N GLU A 88 15.59 0.28 -0.11
CA GLU A 88 15.86 -0.90 -0.95
C GLU A 88 15.34 -0.80 -2.39
N ILE A 89 14.31 0.02 -2.60
CA ILE A 89 13.69 0.21 -3.93
C ILE A 89 14.04 1.56 -4.54
N LEU A 90 14.73 2.42 -3.80
CA LEU A 90 15.29 3.64 -4.36
C LEU A 90 16.44 3.26 -5.30
N PRO A 91 16.50 3.84 -6.51
CA PRO A 91 17.65 3.65 -7.36
C PRO A 91 18.89 4.19 -6.64
N ALA A 92 20.00 3.46 -6.70
CA ALA A 92 21.23 3.86 -6.04
C ALA A 92 21.58 5.30 -6.43
N THR A 93 21.63 6.19 -5.45
CA THR A 93 22.29 7.49 -5.57
C THR A 93 23.76 7.19 -5.80
N LYS A 94 24.18 7.14 -7.07
CA LYS A 94 25.60 7.23 -7.42
C LYS A 94 26.04 8.65 -7.04
N SER A 95 26.80 8.75 -5.96
CA SER A 95 27.80 9.82 -5.80
C SER A 95 28.95 9.58 -6.77
#